data_AF-A0A1W9WLM3-F1
#
_entry.id   AF-A0A1W9WLM3-F1
#
_cell.length_a   1.000
_cell.length_b   1.000
_cell.length_c   1.000
_cell.angle_alpha   90.00
_cell.angle_beta   90.00
_cell.angle_gamma   90.00
#
_symmetry.space_group_name_H-M   'P 1'
#
loop_
_entity.id
_entity.type
_entity.pdbx_description
1 polymer ?
#
loop_
_entity_poly.entity_id
_entity_poly.type
_entity_poly.pdbx_seq_one_letter_code
_entity_poly.pdbx_strand_id
1 'polypeptide(L)'
;MKQVVSISLGPKAADFELDTEFLGHEFSIRRVGTDGDLDKMLALLLEWDDKADAIGLGSMRFPNAIGPKHVLERRAEKIRALSDRVNTPVTMGSALRNVVHEWSIRHVEFVFGKYFDNARVFFFSGLANHKIARVLNEFTENLIFADPVLENGISKFIKSVKDLELYASGVHEVLKWLPSKKFSANFMPARLWNIHLMKKAMQQAQVIVVPHYDFYHYLEDASLEELGGKIIITSCAYDDRVTFLQERGVDVIIDTAPKVLEKVVGLNVLEAMMLAALDKKQDQIIDDDILEVICEQNMAPRVVYPSGTPKRVNRFAFVIHPLSQEFLKKEKALDVVSQLAPPLFMDAVEKVIAYAPPFLYSKVTGIKSPTGVEAEGWLITVGGTPKQMLAHKPEFTYDRLLQAAKMAKRLGAQIMGLGAFTKVVGDAGVTVAKKADIPITTGNSY
;
A
#
# COMPACT_ATOMS: atom_id res chain seq x y z
N MET A 1 -11.73 30.47 -24.45
CA MET A 1 -12.07 29.33 -23.60
C MET A 1 -11.67 28.03 -24.30
N LYS A 2 -10.77 27.26 -23.70
CA LYS A 2 -10.30 25.97 -24.21
C LYS A 2 -11.34 24.87 -23.95
N GLN A 3 -11.49 23.94 -24.88
CA GLN A 3 -12.47 22.85 -24.83
C GLN A 3 -11.77 21.52 -24.53
N VAL A 4 -12.11 20.87 -23.42
CA VAL A 4 -11.60 19.54 -23.07
C VAL A 4 -12.76 18.56 -22.97
N VAL A 5 -12.67 17.46 -23.71
CA VAL A 5 -13.70 16.42 -23.68
C VAL A 5 -13.13 15.10 -23.18
N SER A 6 -13.70 14.58 -22.09
CA SER A 6 -13.41 13.25 -21.57
C SER A 6 -14.41 12.23 -22.09
N ILE A 7 -14.03 11.45 -23.09
CA ILE A 7 -14.82 10.34 -23.62
C ILE A 7 -14.50 9.09 -22.81
N SER A 8 -15.49 8.52 -22.13
CA SER A 8 -15.28 7.50 -21.11
C SER A 8 -16.11 6.24 -21.37
N LEU A 9 -15.48 5.05 -21.30
CA LEU A 9 -16.21 3.77 -21.30
C LEU A 9 -17.07 3.57 -20.04
N GLY A 10 -16.88 4.38 -19.00
CA GLY A 10 -17.73 4.36 -17.81
C GLY A 10 -19.18 4.80 -18.08
N PRO A 11 -20.02 4.75 -17.04
CA PRO A 11 -21.45 5.04 -17.17
C PRO A 11 -21.71 6.51 -17.50
N LYS A 12 -22.80 6.76 -18.23
CA LYS A 12 -23.35 8.10 -18.50
C LYS A 12 -23.87 8.80 -17.26
N ALA A 13 -24.29 8.05 -16.25
CA ALA A 13 -24.74 8.62 -14.97
C ALA A 13 -23.64 9.43 -14.25
N ALA A 14 -22.37 9.26 -14.64
CA ALA A 14 -21.25 10.03 -14.13
C ALA A 14 -20.84 11.21 -15.04
N ASP A 15 -21.62 11.51 -16.07
CA ASP A 15 -21.37 12.65 -16.98
C ASP A 15 -21.49 13.97 -16.24
N PHE A 16 -20.67 14.93 -16.66
CA PHE A 16 -20.67 16.27 -16.10
C PHE A 16 -20.17 17.26 -17.13
N GLU A 17 -20.50 18.52 -16.87
CA GLU A 17 -19.97 19.68 -17.54
C GLU A 17 -19.50 20.67 -16.46
N LEU A 18 -18.35 21.30 -16.67
CA LEU A 18 -17.73 22.20 -15.71
C LEU A 18 -16.92 23.25 -16.45
N ASP A 19 -17.17 24.51 -16.10
CA ASP A 19 -16.30 25.63 -16.48
C ASP A 19 -15.32 25.93 -15.33
N THR A 20 -14.06 26.17 -15.66
CA THR A 20 -13.02 26.37 -14.65
C THR A 20 -11.83 27.16 -15.20
N GLU A 21 -10.93 27.57 -14.32
CA GLU A 21 -9.65 28.17 -14.68
C GLU A 21 -8.51 27.22 -14.29
N PHE A 22 -7.55 27.03 -15.19
CA PHE A 22 -6.37 26.21 -14.92
C PHE A 22 -5.17 26.76 -15.71
N LEU A 23 -4.02 26.94 -15.05
CA LEU A 23 -2.82 27.54 -15.64
C LEU A 23 -3.09 28.88 -16.35
N GLY A 24 -3.97 29.72 -15.80
CA GLY A 24 -4.33 31.02 -16.38
C GLY A 24 -5.19 30.95 -17.65
N HIS A 25 -5.74 29.79 -17.98
CA HIS A 25 -6.68 29.61 -19.09
C HIS A 25 -8.07 29.22 -18.59
N GLU A 26 -9.10 29.80 -19.21
CA GLU A 26 -10.49 29.35 -19.03
C GLU A 26 -10.74 28.07 -19.82
N PHE A 27 -11.34 27.08 -19.16
CA PHE A 27 -11.68 25.76 -19.71
C PHE A 27 -13.18 25.51 -19.61
N SER A 28 -13.75 24.91 -20.66
CA SER A 28 -15.02 24.19 -20.63
C SER A 28 -14.71 22.70 -20.75
N ILE A 29 -15.10 21.94 -19.73
CA ILE A 29 -14.78 20.52 -19.59
C ILE A 29 -16.09 19.74 -19.65
N ARG A 30 -16.14 18.74 -20.54
CA ARG A 30 -17.28 17.83 -20.63
C ARG A 30 -16.83 16.38 -20.50
N ARG A 31 -17.46 15.60 -19.63
CA ARG A 31 -17.33 14.14 -19.63
C ARG A 31 -18.55 13.51 -20.29
N VAL A 32 -18.30 12.60 -21.24
CA VAL A 32 -19.34 11.84 -21.95
C VAL A 32 -19.09 10.34 -21.78
N GLY A 33 -20.05 9.65 -21.20
CA GLY A 33 -20.03 8.22 -20.96
C GLY A 33 -20.58 7.42 -22.14
N THR A 34 -20.04 6.23 -22.37
CA THR A 34 -20.51 5.33 -23.43
C THR A 34 -21.10 4.03 -22.90
N ASP A 35 -21.20 3.86 -21.59
CA ASP A 35 -21.77 2.67 -20.93
C ASP A 35 -21.10 1.36 -21.41
N GLY A 36 -19.78 1.40 -21.60
CA GLY A 36 -18.96 0.28 -22.06
C GLY A 36 -18.93 0.09 -23.59
N ASP A 37 -19.64 0.92 -24.35
CA ASP A 37 -19.70 0.82 -25.81
C ASP A 37 -18.47 1.48 -26.46
N LEU A 38 -17.60 0.64 -27.04
CA LEU A 38 -16.38 1.07 -27.71
C LEU A 38 -16.67 1.75 -29.06
N ASP A 39 -17.69 1.31 -29.79
CA ASP A 39 -18.04 1.89 -31.10
C ASP A 39 -18.58 3.31 -30.93
N LYS A 40 -19.38 3.54 -29.87
CA LYS A 40 -19.77 4.90 -29.47
C LYS A 40 -18.59 5.76 -29.05
N MET A 41 -17.61 5.20 -28.33
CA MET A 41 -16.39 5.92 -27.94
C MET A 41 -15.62 6.38 -29.18
N LEU A 42 -15.49 5.50 -30.18
CA LEU A 42 -14.86 5.79 -31.46
C LEU A 42 -15.62 6.86 -32.26
N ALA A 43 -16.94 6.79 -32.29
CA ALA A 43 -17.77 7.79 -32.96
C ALA A 43 -17.61 9.17 -32.32
N LEU A 44 -17.64 9.24 -30.98
CA LEU A 44 -17.42 10.48 -30.24
C LEU A 44 -16.00 11.02 -30.43
N LEU A 45 -14.99 10.14 -30.52
CA LEU A 45 -13.61 10.57 -30.76
C LEU A 45 -13.49 11.32 -32.10
N LEU A 46 -14.09 10.78 -33.16
CA LEU A 46 -14.14 11.43 -34.48
C LEU A 46 -15.04 12.67 -34.49
N GLU A 47 -16.12 12.67 -33.71
CA GLU A 47 -17.01 13.83 -33.61
C GLU A 47 -16.33 15.05 -32.99
N TRP A 48 -15.47 14.83 -32.00
CA TRP A 48 -14.79 15.88 -31.24
C TRP A 48 -13.42 16.27 -31.79
N ASP A 49 -12.95 15.59 -32.82
CA ASP A 49 -11.75 15.98 -33.56
C ASP A 49 -11.91 17.40 -34.13
N ASP A 50 -10.86 18.21 -34.01
CA ASP A 50 -10.81 19.64 -34.34
C ASP A 50 -11.84 20.55 -33.62
N LYS A 51 -12.71 19.98 -32.76
CA LYS A 51 -13.67 20.74 -31.91
C LYS A 51 -13.20 20.90 -30.47
N ALA A 52 -12.35 19.98 -30.00
CA ALA A 52 -11.72 20.05 -28.68
C ALA A 52 -10.24 20.43 -28.81
N ASP A 53 -9.72 21.18 -27.84
CA ASP A 53 -8.29 21.44 -27.67
C ASP A 53 -7.54 20.16 -27.22
N ALA A 54 -8.20 19.29 -26.44
CA ALA A 54 -7.67 17.98 -26.06
C ALA A 54 -8.78 17.01 -25.66
N ILE A 55 -8.53 15.71 -25.86
CA ILE A 55 -9.46 14.62 -25.55
C ILE A 55 -8.85 13.68 -24.52
N GLY A 56 -9.58 13.44 -23.43
CA GLY A 56 -9.23 12.45 -22.41
C GLY A 56 -10.02 11.15 -22.60
N LEU A 57 -9.35 10.00 -22.73
CA LEU A 57 -9.97 8.69 -22.76
C LEU A 57 -10.09 8.12 -21.34
N GLY A 58 -11.32 8.10 -20.82
CA GLY A 58 -11.66 7.68 -19.46
C GLY A 58 -12.10 6.22 -19.34
N SER A 59 -11.97 5.65 -18.14
CA SER A 59 -12.39 4.28 -17.82
C SER A 59 -11.81 3.21 -18.78
N MET A 60 -10.65 3.50 -19.37
CA MET A 60 -9.85 2.51 -20.07
C MET A 60 -8.91 1.84 -19.07
N ARG A 61 -8.79 0.52 -19.10
CA ARG A 61 -7.80 -0.18 -18.27
C ARG A 61 -6.42 0.24 -18.73
N PHE A 62 -5.70 0.98 -17.87
CA PHE A 62 -4.29 1.30 -18.12
C PHE A 62 -3.51 0.01 -18.38
N PRO A 63 -2.57 0.02 -19.33
CA PRO A 63 -1.59 -1.05 -19.42
C PRO A 63 -0.97 -1.29 -18.05
N ASN A 64 -0.68 -2.56 -17.72
CA ASN A 64 0.13 -2.86 -16.54
C ASN A 64 1.43 -2.06 -16.68
N ALA A 65 1.89 -1.45 -15.58
CA ALA A 65 3.08 -0.60 -15.60
C ALA A 65 4.35 -1.39 -15.97
N ILE A 66 4.31 -2.71 -15.76
CA ILE A 66 5.34 -3.67 -16.12
C ILE A 66 4.72 -4.91 -16.75
N GLY A 67 5.48 -5.59 -17.61
CA GLY A 67 5.04 -6.77 -18.34
C GLY A 67 6.03 -7.15 -19.45
N PRO A 68 5.78 -8.23 -20.21
CA PRO A 68 6.65 -8.60 -21.31
C PRO A 68 6.60 -7.51 -22.39
N LYS A 69 7.78 -7.12 -22.91
CA LYS A 69 7.93 -6.00 -23.86
C LYS A 69 6.92 -6.05 -25.00
N HIS A 70 6.75 -7.21 -25.64
CA HIS A 70 5.80 -7.41 -26.74
C HIS A 70 4.32 -7.19 -26.35
N VAL A 71 3.93 -7.50 -25.10
CA VAL A 71 2.55 -7.26 -24.62
C VAL A 71 2.32 -5.78 -24.38
N LEU A 72 3.30 -5.10 -23.79
CA LEU A 72 3.26 -3.65 -23.56
C LEU A 72 3.21 -2.90 -24.90
N GLU A 73 4.04 -3.29 -25.86
CA GLU A 73 4.08 -2.73 -27.21
C GLU A 73 2.75 -2.90 -27.95
N ARG A 74 2.18 -4.11 -27.99
CA ARG A 74 0.88 -4.37 -28.64
C ARG A 74 -0.26 -3.55 -28.01
N ARG A 75 -0.24 -3.30 -26.71
CA ARG A 75 -1.24 -2.45 -26.05
C ARG A 75 -1.03 -0.98 -26.38
N ALA A 76 0.21 -0.51 -26.37
CA ALA A 76 0.57 0.85 -26.79
C ALA A 76 0.19 1.12 -28.25
N GLU A 77 0.36 0.13 -29.15
CA GLU A 77 -0.09 0.20 -30.54
C GLU A 77 -1.60 0.38 -30.67
N LYS A 78 -2.41 -0.31 -29.86
CA LYS A 78 -3.87 -0.13 -29.90
C LYS A 78 -4.29 1.28 -29.50
N ILE A 79 -3.61 1.86 -28.50
CA ILE A 79 -3.88 3.23 -28.05
C ILE A 79 -3.40 4.23 -29.10
N ARG A 80 -2.20 4.06 -29.64
CA ARG A 80 -1.71 4.87 -30.77
C ARG A 80 -2.65 4.82 -31.96
N ALA A 81 -3.11 3.64 -32.35
CA ALA A 81 -4.06 3.48 -33.46
C ALA A 81 -5.44 4.11 -33.20
N LEU A 82 -5.79 4.41 -31.94
CA LEU A 82 -6.96 5.24 -31.61
C LEU A 82 -6.64 6.72 -31.77
N SER A 83 -5.51 7.17 -31.23
CA SER A 83 -5.05 8.56 -31.31
C SER A 83 -4.72 9.00 -32.75
N ASP A 84 -4.15 8.12 -33.57
CA ASP A 84 -3.77 8.41 -34.96
C ASP A 84 -4.97 8.64 -35.89
N ARG A 85 -6.20 8.44 -35.40
CA ARG A 85 -7.44 8.70 -36.15
C ARG A 85 -7.88 10.15 -36.11
N VAL A 86 -7.27 10.96 -35.25
CA VAL A 86 -7.69 12.34 -34.96
C VAL A 86 -6.49 13.27 -34.89
N ASN A 87 -6.69 14.54 -35.20
CA ASN A 87 -5.67 15.59 -35.09
C ASN A 87 -5.56 16.13 -33.65
N THR A 88 -6.68 16.19 -32.94
CA THR A 88 -6.75 16.67 -31.56
C THR A 88 -5.89 15.80 -30.64
N PRO A 89 -5.07 16.38 -29.73
CA PRO A 89 -4.32 15.64 -28.73
C PRO A 89 -5.20 14.69 -27.90
N VAL A 90 -4.84 13.41 -27.84
CA VAL A 90 -5.55 12.39 -27.08
C VAL A 90 -4.68 11.86 -25.95
N THR A 91 -5.25 11.68 -24.77
CA THR A 91 -4.55 11.09 -23.62
C THR A 91 -5.43 10.17 -22.78
N MET A 92 -4.83 9.20 -22.08
CA MET A 92 -5.48 8.44 -21.00
C MET A 92 -5.10 8.95 -19.60
N GLY A 93 -4.25 9.96 -19.46
CA GLY A 93 -3.71 10.42 -18.18
C GLY A 93 -2.52 9.60 -17.67
N SER A 94 -1.85 8.85 -18.55
CA SER A 94 -0.78 7.92 -18.17
C SER A 94 0.52 8.61 -17.75
N ALA A 95 0.85 9.75 -18.35
CA ALA A 95 2.06 10.50 -18.01
C ALA A 95 1.88 11.16 -16.63
N LEU A 96 0.75 11.83 -16.43
CA LEU A 96 0.37 12.41 -15.15
C LEU A 96 0.32 11.35 -14.07
N ARG A 97 -0.30 10.19 -14.35
CA ARG A 97 -0.34 9.05 -13.43
C ARG A 97 1.04 8.62 -12.96
N ASN A 98 2.01 8.53 -13.87
CA ASN A 98 3.37 8.12 -13.56
C ASN A 98 4.02 9.06 -12.53
N VAL A 99 3.81 10.37 -12.70
CA VAL A 99 4.34 11.41 -11.82
C VAL A 99 3.59 11.46 -10.49
N VAL A 100 2.26 11.58 -10.50
CA VAL A 100 1.47 11.81 -9.27
C VAL A 100 1.50 10.60 -8.33
N HIS A 101 1.60 9.37 -8.86
CA HIS A 101 1.75 8.17 -8.03
C HIS A 101 3.01 8.22 -7.17
N GLU A 102 4.14 8.64 -7.73
CA GLU A 102 5.39 8.77 -6.99
C GLU A 102 5.35 9.98 -6.06
N TRP A 103 4.96 11.12 -6.62
CA TRP A 103 4.95 12.38 -5.90
C TRP A 103 4.03 12.36 -4.68
N SER A 104 2.85 11.74 -4.78
CA SER A 104 1.88 11.64 -3.67
C SER A 104 2.44 10.89 -2.47
N ILE A 105 3.11 9.75 -2.70
CA ILE A 105 3.66 8.93 -1.63
C ILE A 105 4.83 9.66 -0.95
N ARG A 106 5.72 10.26 -1.74
CA ARG A 106 6.85 11.04 -1.22
C ARG A 106 6.37 12.27 -0.44
N HIS A 107 5.32 12.95 -0.92
CA HIS A 107 4.74 14.10 -0.24
C HIS A 107 4.14 13.72 1.12
N VAL A 108 3.34 12.64 1.18
CA VAL A 108 2.78 12.14 2.45
C VAL A 108 3.91 11.78 3.43
N GLU A 109 4.93 11.08 2.96
CA GLU A 109 6.08 10.73 3.81
C GLU A 109 6.82 11.97 4.31
N PHE A 110 7.04 12.97 3.45
CA PHE A 110 7.68 14.24 3.82
C PHE A 110 6.88 15.04 4.84
N VAL A 111 5.56 15.20 4.63
CA VAL A 111 4.69 16.02 5.50
C VAL A 111 4.46 15.37 6.85
N PHE A 112 4.18 14.06 6.87
CA PHE A 112 3.79 13.39 8.11
C PHE A 112 4.96 12.74 8.87
N GLY A 113 6.06 12.43 8.16
CA GLY A 113 7.28 11.85 8.70
C GLY A 113 7.10 10.43 9.23
N LYS A 114 7.94 9.50 8.74
CA LYS A 114 7.94 8.08 9.13
C LYS A 114 6.58 7.42 8.93
N TYR A 115 5.77 7.90 7.98
CA TYR A 115 4.38 7.50 7.87
C TYR A 115 4.28 6.04 7.40
N PHE A 116 5.06 5.71 6.37
CA PHE A 116 5.14 4.38 5.78
C PHE A 116 6.23 3.49 6.37
N ASP A 117 7.07 4.00 7.27
CA ASP A 117 8.13 3.24 7.93
C ASP A 117 7.63 1.88 8.43
N ASN A 118 8.19 0.82 7.83
CA ASN A 118 7.88 -0.58 8.10
C ASN A 118 6.39 -0.97 7.95
N ALA A 119 5.53 -0.12 7.40
CA ALA A 119 4.10 -0.41 7.26
C ALA A 119 3.88 -1.72 6.50
N ARG A 120 2.94 -2.56 6.93
CA ARG A 120 2.55 -3.75 6.16
C ARG A 120 1.57 -3.31 5.09
N VAL A 121 1.98 -3.48 3.83
CA VAL A 121 1.26 -2.98 2.67
C VAL A 121 0.74 -4.15 1.85
N PHE A 122 -0.57 -4.17 1.62
CA PHE A 122 -1.23 -5.13 0.75
C PHE A 122 -1.61 -4.48 -0.58
N PHE A 123 -1.17 -5.08 -1.68
CA PHE A 123 -1.55 -4.67 -3.03
C PHE A 123 -2.50 -5.68 -3.64
N PHE A 124 -3.68 -5.21 -4.07
CA PHE A 124 -4.53 -6.01 -4.94
C PHE A 124 -3.84 -6.29 -6.28
N SER A 125 -3.19 -5.27 -6.86
CA SER A 125 -2.31 -5.47 -8.01
C SER A 125 -1.09 -4.57 -7.93
N GLY A 126 0.07 -5.20 -7.74
CA GLY A 126 1.38 -4.56 -7.89
C GLY A 126 1.69 -4.26 -9.36
N LEU A 127 1.19 -5.05 -10.32
CA LEU A 127 1.39 -4.79 -11.74
C LEU A 127 0.69 -3.52 -12.20
N ALA A 128 -0.53 -3.29 -11.72
CA ALA A 128 -1.26 -2.04 -11.96
C ALA A 128 -0.53 -0.88 -11.28
N ASN A 129 -0.18 -1.01 -10.00
CA ASN A 129 0.36 0.07 -9.17
C ASN A 129 1.88 -0.05 -8.90
N HIS A 130 2.67 -0.44 -9.91
CA HIS A 130 4.10 -0.73 -9.74
C HIS A 130 4.91 0.48 -9.27
N LYS A 131 4.58 1.68 -9.76
CA LYS A 131 5.24 2.91 -9.30
C LYS A 131 5.04 3.14 -7.80
N ILE A 132 3.81 2.98 -7.29
CA ILE A 132 3.50 3.06 -5.85
C ILE A 132 4.29 1.98 -5.09
N ALA A 133 4.34 0.75 -5.62
CA ALA A 133 5.08 -0.34 -5.02
C ALA A 133 6.58 -0.03 -4.89
N ARG A 134 7.21 0.51 -5.94
CA ARG A 134 8.63 0.89 -5.94
C ARG A 134 8.93 1.96 -4.90
N VAL A 135 8.12 3.01 -4.83
CA VAL A 135 8.33 4.11 -3.90
C VAL A 135 8.08 3.65 -2.46
N LEU A 136 7.03 2.87 -2.19
CA LEU A 136 6.80 2.31 -0.86
C LEU A 136 7.89 1.34 -0.41
N ASN A 137 8.54 0.62 -1.35
CA ASN A 137 9.66 -0.27 -1.05
C ASN A 137 10.89 0.48 -0.49
N GLU A 138 10.98 1.80 -0.66
CA GLU A 138 12.02 2.62 -0.03
C GLU A 138 11.78 2.81 1.48
N PHE A 139 10.52 2.70 1.95
CA PHE A 139 10.12 2.92 3.34
C PHE A 139 9.77 1.63 4.08
N THR A 140 9.41 0.56 3.36
CA THR A 140 9.03 -0.71 3.96
C THR A 140 9.28 -1.91 3.05
N GLU A 141 9.84 -2.97 3.62
CA GLU A 141 9.99 -4.28 2.97
C GLU A 141 8.75 -5.17 3.15
N ASN A 142 7.76 -4.74 3.95
CA ASN A 142 6.58 -5.53 4.28
C ASN A 142 5.49 -5.40 3.20
N LEU A 143 5.86 -5.67 1.96
CA LEU A 143 4.97 -5.60 0.80
C LEU A 143 4.44 -7.00 0.47
N ILE A 144 3.16 -7.11 0.19
CA ILE A 144 2.57 -8.32 -0.39
C ILE A 144 1.68 -7.98 -1.59
N PHE A 145 1.79 -8.76 -2.65
CA PHE A 145 1.07 -8.55 -3.90
C PHE A 145 0.20 -9.75 -4.25
N ALA A 146 -1.07 -9.48 -4.54
CA ALA A 146 -2.10 -10.47 -4.84
C ALA A 146 -2.22 -10.83 -6.33
N ASP A 147 -1.36 -10.29 -7.19
CA ASP A 147 -1.44 -10.51 -8.64
C ASP A 147 -1.55 -12.00 -9.03
N PRO A 148 -0.77 -12.96 -8.46
CA PRO A 148 -0.95 -14.37 -8.78
C PRO A 148 -2.30 -14.96 -8.34
N VAL A 149 -2.84 -14.49 -7.21
CA VAL A 149 -4.12 -14.94 -6.66
C VAL A 149 -5.25 -14.47 -7.57
N LEU A 150 -5.23 -13.20 -7.98
CA LEU A 150 -6.32 -12.58 -8.74
C LEU A 150 -6.24 -12.88 -10.23
N GLU A 151 -5.05 -12.90 -10.84
CA GLU A 151 -4.91 -13.14 -12.28
C GLU A 151 -4.95 -14.64 -12.64
N ASN A 152 -4.48 -15.52 -11.74
CA ASN A 152 -4.28 -16.95 -12.05
C ASN A 152 -4.85 -17.93 -11.01
N GLY A 153 -5.46 -17.43 -9.93
CA GLY A 153 -6.00 -18.29 -8.86
C GLY A 153 -4.93 -19.01 -8.03
N ILE A 154 -3.66 -18.61 -8.11
CA ILE A 154 -2.56 -19.23 -7.37
C ILE A 154 -2.61 -18.73 -5.93
N SER A 155 -2.78 -19.61 -4.95
CA SER A 155 -2.89 -19.29 -3.51
C SER A 155 -1.57 -18.84 -2.85
N LYS A 156 -0.83 -17.93 -3.48
CA LYS A 156 0.45 -17.41 -3.01
C LYS A 156 0.60 -15.93 -3.35
N PHE A 157 1.05 -15.17 -2.35
CA PHE A 157 1.44 -13.78 -2.52
C PHE A 157 2.91 -13.65 -2.94
N ILE A 158 3.18 -12.65 -3.77
CA ILE A 158 4.54 -12.14 -4.01
C ILE A 158 4.90 -11.22 -2.85
N LYS A 159 6.17 -11.22 -2.41
CA LYS A 159 6.59 -10.50 -1.20
C LYS A 159 7.69 -9.45 -1.43
N SER A 160 8.06 -9.21 -2.69
CA SER A 160 9.07 -8.21 -3.06
C SER A 160 8.78 -7.63 -4.42
N VAL A 161 9.22 -6.39 -4.65
CA VAL A 161 9.10 -5.73 -5.97
C VAL A 161 9.89 -6.49 -7.03
N LYS A 162 11.07 -7.01 -6.68
CA LYS A 162 11.89 -7.82 -7.59
C LYS A 162 11.15 -9.07 -8.07
N ASP A 163 10.49 -9.78 -7.16
CA ASP A 163 9.72 -10.98 -7.53
C ASP A 163 8.46 -10.62 -8.34
N LEU A 164 7.89 -9.44 -8.12
CA LEU A 164 6.78 -8.91 -8.92
C LEU A 164 7.23 -8.59 -10.35
N GLU A 165 8.42 -8.03 -10.53
CA GLU A 165 9.02 -7.77 -11.84
C GLU A 165 9.36 -9.06 -12.59
N LEU A 166 9.89 -10.06 -11.89
CA LEU A 166 10.09 -11.40 -12.44
C LEU A 166 8.75 -12.03 -12.86
N TYR A 167 7.72 -11.90 -12.03
CA TYR A 167 6.37 -12.34 -12.36
C TYR A 167 5.82 -11.66 -13.62
N ALA A 168 5.95 -10.34 -13.71
CA ALA A 168 5.51 -9.56 -14.87
C ALA A 168 6.21 -9.97 -16.17
N SER A 169 7.51 -10.31 -16.10
CA SER A 169 8.30 -10.67 -17.29
C SER A 169 7.95 -12.05 -17.88
N GLY A 170 7.15 -12.87 -17.18
CA GLY A 170 6.81 -14.23 -17.61
C GLY A 170 7.96 -15.23 -17.53
N VAL A 171 9.03 -14.90 -16.79
CA VAL A 171 10.19 -15.80 -16.59
C VAL A 171 9.72 -17.11 -15.93
N HIS A 172 10.18 -18.22 -16.50
CA HIS A 172 9.77 -19.60 -16.17
C HIS A 172 9.99 -20.01 -14.71
N GLU A 173 10.69 -19.24 -13.87
CA GLU A 173 10.75 -19.51 -12.43
C GLU A 173 9.39 -19.36 -11.73
N VAL A 174 8.47 -18.57 -12.29
CA VAL A 174 7.07 -18.47 -11.83
C VAL A 174 6.34 -19.82 -11.93
N LEU A 175 6.74 -20.68 -12.88
CA LEU A 175 6.19 -22.04 -13.00
C LEU A 175 6.49 -22.91 -11.78
N LYS A 176 7.50 -22.57 -10.96
CA LYS A 176 7.78 -23.26 -9.68
C LYS A 176 6.74 -22.94 -8.59
N TRP A 177 5.95 -21.87 -8.73
CA TRP A 177 4.86 -21.53 -7.80
C TRP A 177 3.53 -22.18 -8.18
N LEU A 178 3.42 -22.70 -9.40
CA LEU A 178 2.24 -23.43 -9.86
C LEU A 178 2.28 -24.83 -9.24
N PRO A 179 1.31 -25.21 -8.38
CA PRO A 179 1.08 -26.62 -8.08
C PRO A 179 0.84 -27.34 -9.40
N SER A 180 1.21 -28.62 -9.49
CA SER A 180 0.94 -29.44 -10.68
C SER A 180 -0.51 -29.24 -11.16
N LYS A 181 -0.72 -29.26 -12.49
CA LYS A 181 -1.94 -28.90 -13.26
C LYS A 181 -3.30 -29.49 -12.80
N LYS A 182 -3.40 -30.13 -11.64
CA LYS A 182 -4.60 -30.72 -11.04
C LYS A 182 -5.36 -29.82 -10.06
N PHE A 183 -4.89 -28.62 -9.73
CA PHE A 183 -5.68 -27.65 -8.95
C PHE A 183 -6.23 -26.58 -9.88
N SER A 184 -7.39 -26.82 -10.49
CA SER A 184 -8.07 -25.78 -11.25
C SER A 184 -8.58 -24.72 -10.27
N ALA A 185 -8.26 -23.45 -10.54
CA ALA A 185 -8.79 -22.29 -9.82
C ALA A 185 -10.33 -22.21 -9.84
N ASN A 186 -10.97 -23.02 -10.70
CA ASN A 186 -12.43 -23.17 -10.81
C ASN A 186 -13.02 -24.25 -9.89
N PHE A 187 -12.22 -24.91 -9.05
CA PHE A 187 -12.75 -25.79 -8.01
C PHE A 187 -13.22 -24.92 -6.83
N MET A 188 -14.52 -24.95 -6.51
CA MET A 188 -15.15 -24.11 -5.47
C MET A 188 -14.35 -24.02 -4.15
N PRO A 189 -13.77 -25.13 -3.62
CA PRO A 189 -12.89 -25.07 -2.45
C PRO A 189 -11.64 -24.18 -2.60
N ALA A 190 -11.03 -24.14 -3.80
CA ALA A 190 -9.85 -23.31 -4.07
C ALA A 190 -10.18 -21.81 -4.08
N ARG A 191 -11.34 -21.44 -4.65
CA ARG A 191 -11.81 -20.05 -4.64
C ARG A 191 -12.09 -19.54 -3.23
N LEU A 192 -12.81 -20.33 -2.42
CA LEU A 192 -13.10 -19.96 -1.02
C LEU A 192 -11.81 -19.83 -0.19
N TRP A 193 -10.83 -20.69 -0.45
CA TRP A 193 -9.51 -20.58 0.18
C TRP A 193 -8.78 -19.29 -0.23
N ASN A 194 -8.81 -18.92 -1.50
CA ASN A 194 -8.22 -17.66 -1.98
C ASN A 194 -8.90 -16.44 -1.34
N ILE A 195 -10.24 -16.43 -1.22
CA ILE A 195 -10.97 -15.37 -0.53
C ILE A 195 -10.53 -15.27 0.93
N HIS A 196 -10.46 -16.40 1.65
CA HIS A 196 -9.98 -16.42 3.03
C HIS A 196 -8.54 -15.90 3.17
N LEU A 197 -7.65 -16.33 2.26
CA LEU A 197 -6.26 -15.88 2.21
C LEU A 197 -6.16 -14.36 2.01
N MET A 198 -6.97 -13.80 1.10
CA MET A 198 -7.05 -12.36 0.82
C MET A 198 -7.55 -11.57 2.03
N LYS A 199 -8.65 -12.01 2.66
CA LYS A 199 -9.18 -11.37 3.88
C LYS A 199 -8.14 -11.32 4.98
N LYS A 200 -7.46 -12.44 5.24
CA LYS A 200 -6.39 -12.50 6.25
C LYS A 200 -5.23 -11.55 5.95
N ALA A 201 -4.85 -11.42 4.67
CA ALA A 201 -3.82 -10.49 4.24
C ALA A 201 -4.24 -9.03 4.47
N MET A 202 -5.47 -8.67 4.13
CA MET A 202 -6.04 -7.33 4.36
C MET A 202 -6.16 -7.00 5.85
N GLN A 203 -6.63 -7.94 6.67
CA GLN A 203 -6.70 -7.79 8.13
C GLN A 203 -5.31 -7.51 8.75
N GLN A 204 -4.26 -8.16 8.22
CA GLN A 204 -2.88 -7.96 8.65
C GLN A 204 -2.25 -6.67 8.09
N ALA A 205 -2.76 -6.11 7.00
CA ALA A 205 -2.23 -4.88 6.44
C ALA A 205 -2.56 -3.67 7.32
N GLN A 206 -1.71 -2.64 7.25
CA GLN A 206 -2.05 -1.28 7.69
C GLN A 206 -2.44 -0.42 6.49
N VAL A 207 -1.76 -0.62 5.36
CA VAL A 207 -2.00 0.09 4.11
C VAL A 207 -2.49 -0.88 3.05
N ILE A 208 -3.56 -0.55 2.35
CA ILE A 208 -4.12 -1.32 1.24
C ILE A 208 -4.10 -0.45 -0.02
N VAL A 209 -3.45 -0.94 -1.08
CA VAL A 209 -3.37 -0.25 -2.37
C VAL A 209 -4.39 -0.85 -3.32
N VAL A 210 -5.38 -0.04 -3.72
CA VAL A 210 -6.52 -0.46 -4.54
C VAL A 210 -6.42 0.20 -5.92
N PRO A 211 -6.41 -0.59 -7.01
CA PRO A 211 -6.49 -0.04 -8.37
C PRO A 211 -7.74 0.84 -8.57
N HIS A 212 -7.56 1.93 -9.33
CA HIS A 212 -8.66 2.83 -9.68
C HIS A 212 -9.72 2.15 -10.56
N TYR A 213 -9.27 1.35 -11.54
CA TYR A 213 -10.13 0.57 -12.42
C TYR A 213 -10.65 -0.67 -11.68
N ASP A 214 -11.92 -1.01 -11.84
CA ASP A 214 -12.61 -2.10 -11.11
C ASP A 214 -12.57 -1.95 -9.56
N PHE A 215 -12.47 -0.73 -9.06
CA PHE A 215 -12.33 -0.42 -7.63
C PHE A 215 -13.30 -1.20 -6.73
N TYR A 216 -14.59 -1.20 -7.05
CA TYR A 216 -15.62 -1.87 -6.27
C TYR A 216 -15.49 -3.39 -6.29
N HIS A 217 -15.08 -3.98 -7.41
CA HIS A 217 -14.90 -5.42 -7.54
C HIS A 217 -13.73 -5.92 -6.67
N TYR A 218 -12.62 -5.17 -6.58
CA TYR A 218 -11.53 -5.53 -5.67
C TYR A 218 -11.96 -5.58 -4.20
N LEU A 219 -12.98 -4.80 -3.83
CA LEU A 219 -13.44 -4.65 -2.44
C LEU A 219 -14.79 -5.34 -2.18
N GLU A 220 -15.29 -6.16 -3.11
CA GLU A 220 -16.63 -6.75 -3.03
C GLU A 220 -16.79 -7.65 -1.79
N ASP A 221 -15.75 -8.39 -1.45
CA ASP A 221 -15.71 -9.30 -0.30
C ASP A 221 -15.26 -8.62 1.01
N ALA A 222 -14.92 -7.33 0.95
CA ALA A 222 -14.32 -6.57 2.05
C ALA A 222 -15.39 -5.87 2.90
N SER A 223 -15.27 -6.03 4.22
CA SER A 223 -16.17 -5.44 5.21
C SER A 223 -15.40 -4.58 6.22
N LEU A 224 -16.09 -4.13 7.27
CA LEU A 224 -15.47 -3.48 8.43
C LEU A 224 -14.36 -4.34 9.05
N GLU A 225 -14.46 -5.68 9.00
CA GLU A 225 -13.44 -6.58 9.54
C GLU A 225 -12.10 -6.43 8.83
N GLU A 226 -12.12 -6.23 7.51
CA GLU A 226 -10.92 -6.12 6.70
C GLU A 226 -10.43 -4.68 6.52
N LEU A 227 -11.35 -3.71 6.41
CA LEU A 227 -11.02 -2.31 6.07
C LEU A 227 -11.07 -1.35 7.27
N GLY A 228 -11.58 -1.79 8.42
CA GLY A 228 -11.62 -1.01 9.64
C GLY A 228 -10.22 -0.54 10.07
N GLY A 229 -10.07 0.76 10.27
CA GLY A 229 -8.82 1.39 10.70
C GLY A 229 -7.69 1.34 9.67
N LYS A 230 -7.98 1.01 8.40
CA LYS A 230 -6.96 0.93 7.35
C LYS A 230 -6.70 2.28 6.71
N ILE A 231 -5.52 2.36 6.08
CA ILE A 231 -5.17 3.41 5.14
C ILE A 231 -5.38 2.83 3.73
N ILE A 232 -6.20 3.46 2.91
CA ILE A 232 -6.38 3.09 1.50
C ILE A 232 -5.55 4.04 0.64
N ILE A 233 -4.74 3.49 -0.27
CA ILE A 233 -4.11 4.27 -1.34
C ILE A 233 -4.81 3.93 -2.65
N THR A 234 -5.35 4.93 -3.32
CA THR A 234 -5.98 4.78 -4.63
C THR A 234 -5.90 6.08 -5.42
N SER A 235 -6.35 6.07 -6.67
CA SER A 235 -6.44 7.28 -7.51
C SER A 235 -7.90 7.60 -7.82
N CYS A 236 -8.21 8.89 -7.90
CA CYS A 236 -9.53 9.45 -8.12
C CYS A 236 -10.56 8.85 -7.13
N ALA A 237 -10.37 9.13 -5.85
CA ALA A 237 -11.33 8.80 -4.81
C ALA A 237 -12.50 9.80 -4.87
N TYR A 238 -13.42 9.55 -5.80
CA TYR A 238 -14.70 10.24 -5.93
C TYR A 238 -15.56 10.10 -4.66
N ASP A 239 -16.56 10.95 -4.50
CA ASP A 239 -17.36 11.03 -3.26
C ASP A 239 -18.11 9.73 -2.95
N ASP A 240 -18.55 8.99 -3.97
CA ASP A 240 -19.15 7.66 -3.83
C ASP A 240 -18.15 6.63 -3.25
N ARG A 241 -16.90 6.65 -3.71
CA ARG A 241 -15.83 5.80 -3.18
C ARG A 241 -15.42 6.19 -1.77
N VAL A 242 -15.36 7.48 -1.47
CA VAL A 242 -15.09 7.96 -0.11
C VAL A 242 -16.18 7.47 0.85
N THR A 243 -17.45 7.58 0.45
CA THR A 243 -18.60 7.09 1.22
C THR A 243 -18.53 5.58 1.40
N PHE A 244 -18.30 4.82 0.33
CA PHE A 244 -18.15 3.36 0.37
C PHE A 244 -17.07 2.88 1.35
N LEU A 245 -15.94 3.59 1.41
CA LEU A 245 -14.83 3.29 2.31
C LEU A 245 -15.14 3.75 3.75
N GLN A 246 -15.84 4.88 3.92
CA GLN A 246 -16.32 5.36 5.22
C GLN A 246 -17.22 4.33 5.91
N GLU A 247 -18.20 3.79 5.17
CA GLU A 247 -19.14 2.76 5.65
C GLU A 247 -18.43 1.47 6.08
N ARG A 248 -17.20 1.25 5.60
CA ARG A 248 -16.34 0.10 5.95
C ARG A 248 -15.26 0.45 6.98
N GLY A 249 -15.34 1.64 7.58
CA GLY A 249 -14.48 2.04 8.70
C GLY A 249 -13.04 2.39 8.33
N VAL A 250 -12.78 2.77 7.07
CA VAL A 250 -11.45 3.26 6.65
C VAL A 250 -11.12 4.57 7.37
N ASP A 251 -9.93 4.64 7.95
CA ASP A 251 -9.47 5.83 8.70
C ASP A 251 -8.93 6.92 7.77
N VAL A 252 -8.17 6.53 6.74
CA VAL A 252 -7.48 7.45 5.84
C VAL A 252 -7.54 6.95 4.40
N ILE A 253 -7.83 7.85 3.47
CA ILE A 253 -7.67 7.63 2.04
C ILE A 253 -6.60 8.58 1.54
N ILE A 254 -5.55 8.03 0.93
CA ILE A 254 -4.55 8.76 0.18
C ILE A 254 -4.95 8.67 -1.28
N ASP A 255 -5.59 9.73 -1.78
CA ASP A 255 -5.95 9.88 -3.18
C ASP A 255 -4.76 10.46 -3.93
N THR A 256 -4.17 9.66 -4.81
CA THR A 256 -3.05 10.08 -5.65
C THR A 256 -3.50 10.98 -6.80
N ALA A 257 -4.81 11.14 -7.02
CA ALA A 257 -5.32 12.15 -7.93
C ALA A 257 -5.47 13.49 -7.19
N PRO A 258 -4.80 14.56 -7.66
CA PRO A 258 -4.97 15.87 -7.07
C PRO A 258 -6.37 16.43 -7.36
N LYS A 259 -6.96 17.13 -6.38
CA LYS A 259 -8.20 17.89 -6.58
C LYS A 259 -7.84 19.36 -6.76
N VAL A 260 -7.62 19.73 -8.03
CA VAL A 260 -7.37 21.12 -8.46
C VAL A 260 -8.64 21.83 -8.91
N LEU A 261 -9.72 21.08 -9.14
CA LEU A 261 -11.02 21.61 -9.53
C LEU A 261 -12.00 21.52 -8.35
N GLU A 262 -13.19 22.10 -8.51
CA GLU A 262 -14.26 22.02 -7.52
C GLU A 262 -14.63 20.57 -7.14
N LYS A 263 -14.38 19.62 -8.04
CA LYS A 263 -14.56 18.19 -7.85
C LYS A 263 -13.33 17.38 -8.28
N VAL A 264 -13.26 16.13 -7.81
CA VAL A 264 -12.28 15.16 -8.32
C VAL A 264 -12.68 14.78 -9.75
N VAL A 265 -11.72 14.83 -10.66
CA VAL A 265 -11.87 14.36 -12.04
C VAL A 265 -10.82 13.30 -12.36
N GLY A 266 -11.00 12.58 -13.47
CA GLY A 266 -10.06 11.56 -13.90
C GLY A 266 -8.70 12.16 -14.29
N LEU A 267 -7.62 11.39 -14.13
CA LEU A 267 -6.28 11.82 -14.57
C LEU A 267 -6.23 12.09 -16.07
N ASN A 268 -7.09 11.43 -16.87
CA ASN A 268 -7.26 11.70 -18.30
C ASN A 268 -7.80 13.12 -18.56
N VAL A 269 -8.64 13.66 -17.67
CA VAL A 269 -9.14 15.04 -17.77
C VAL A 269 -8.02 16.01 -17.41
N LEU A 270 -7.34 15.79 -16.29
CA LEU A 270 -6.27 16.68 -15.83
C LEU A 270 -5.09 16.73 -16.83
N GLU A 271 -4.66 15.58 -17.35
CA GLU A 271 -3.60 15.55 -18.37
C GLU A 271 -4.08 16.21 -19.67
N ALA A 272 -5.35 16.03 -20.10
CA ALA A 272 -5.87 16.73 -21.28
C ALA A 272 -5.89 18.25 -21.09
N MET A 273 -6.22 18.74 -19.90
CA MET A 273 -6.12 20.16 -19.56
C MET A 273 -4.67 20.67 -19.62
N MET A 274 -3.70 19.87 -19.14
CA MET A 274 -2.27 20.20 -19.24
C MET A 274 -1.82 20.27 -20.71
N LEU A 275 -2.17 19.29 -21.54
CA LEU A 275 -1.86 19.28 -22.97
C LEU A 275 -2.43 20.51 -23.68
N ALA A 276 -3.70 20.83 -23.40
CA ALA A 276 -4.38 21.99 -23.97
C ALA A 276 -3.77 23.32 -23.49
N ALA A 277 -3.43 23.46 -22.21
CA ALA A 277 -2.81 24.67 -21.66
C ALA A 277 -1.39 24.90 -22.21
N LEU A 278 -0.59 23.84 -22.32
CA LEU A 278 0.80 23.89 -22.77
C LEU A 278 0.97 23.89 -24.29
N ASP A 279 -0.13 23.75 -25.05
CA ASP A 279 -0.14 23.59 -26.51
C ASP A 279 0.77 22.43 -26.97
N LYS A 280 0.70 21.31 -26.26
CA LYS A 280 1.52 20.10 -26.47
C LYS A 280 0.67 18.90 -26.85
N LYS A 281 1.23 18.02 -27.67
CA LYS A 281 0.74 16.65 -27.90
C LYS A 281 1.23 15.71 -26.80
N GLN A 282 0.59 14.55 -26.70
CA GLN A 282 0.89 13.55 -25.67
C GLN A 282 2.35 13.07 -25.70
N ASP A 283 2.97 12.98 -26.87
CA ASP A 283 4.37 12.57 -27.05
C ASP A 283 5.38 13.70 -26.80
N GLN A 284 4.91 14.92 -26.55
CA GLN A 284 5.73 16.10 -26.31
C GLN A 284 5.80 16.51 -24.83
N ILE A 285 4.89 16.02 -23.99
CA ILE A 285 4.90 16.30 -22.55
C ILE A 285 5.91 15.38 -21.84
N ILE A 286 6.78 15.95 -21.02
CA ILE A 286 7.76 15.20 -20.21
C ILE A 286 7.40 15.28 -18.72
N ASP A 287 7.99 14.38 -17.91
CA ASP A 287 7.75 14.33 -16.46
C ASP A 287 8.04 15.69 -15.77
N ASP A 288 9.04 16.45 -16.24
CA ASP A 288 9.40 17.76 -15.69
C ASP A 288 8.32 18.82 -15.95
N ASP A 289 7.69 18.83 -17.13
CA ASP A 289 6.56 19.72 -17.44
C ASP A 289 5.41 19.48 -16.45
N ILE A 290 5.13 18.21 -16.16
CA ILE A 290 4.05 17.80 -15.25
C ILE A 290 4.39 18.20 -13.81
N LEU A 291 5.64 18.02 -13.39
CA LEU A 291 6.10 18.42 -12.05
C LEU A 291 6.03 19.94 -11.86
N GLU A 292 6.38 20.73 -12.88
CA GLU A 292 6.24 22.18 -12.86
C GLU A 292 4.77 22.57 -12.65
N VAL A 293 3.84 22.01 -13.43
CA VAL A 293 2.40 22.25 -13.26
C VAL A 293 1.92 21.83 -11.86
N ILE A 294 2.35 20.68 -11.36
CA ILE A 294 2.01 20.21 -10.00
C ILE A 294 2.44 21.23 -8.94
N CYS A 295 3.62 21.82 -9.11
CA CYS A 295 4.15 22.81 -8.16
C CYS A 295 3.45 24.16 -8.29
N GLU A 296 3.27 24.68 -9.51
CA GLU A 296 2.60 25.95 -9.78
C GLU A 296 1.15 25.98 -9.31
N GLN A 297 0.42 24.89 -9.56
CA GLN A 297 -0.99 24.76 -9.18
C GLN A 297 -1.16 24.18 -7.76
N ASN A 298 -0.06 24.01 -7.02
CA ASN A 298 -0.04 23.43 -5.67
C ASN A 298 -0.89 22.17 -5.54
N MET A 299 -0.69 21.22 -6.46
CA MET A 299 -1.53 20.04 -6.67
C MET A 299 -1.29 18.96 -5.61
N ALA A 300 -1.31 19.30 -4.32
CA ALA A 300 -1.12 18.39 -3.17
C ALA A 300 -1.94 17.09 -3.32
N PRO A 301 -1.39 15.93 -2.92
CA PRO A 301 -2.19 14.71 -2.89
C PRO A 301 -3.28 14.89 -1.82
N ARG A 302 -4.44 14.28 -2.03
CA ARG A 302 -5.53 14.45 -1.06
C ARG A 302 -5.42 13.37 -0.01
N VAL A 303 -5.19 13.79 1.23
CA VAL A 303 -5.38 12.93 2.40
C VAL A 303 -6.78 13.18 2.93
N VAL A 304 -7.68 12.26 2.62
CA VAL A 304 -9.08 12.32 3.05
C VAL A 304 -9.23 11.50 4.32
N TYR A 305 -9.89 12.09 5.31
CA TYR A 305 -10.32 11.40 6.52
C TYR A 305 -11.83 11.17 6.40
N PRO A 306 -12.31 9.97 6.03
CA PRO A 306 -13.73 9.74 5.78
C PRO A 306 -14.61 10.04 7.01
N SER A 307 -14.07 9.87 8.22
CA SER A 307 -14.72 10.24 9.48
C SER A 307 -14.86 11.75 9.71
N GLY A 308 -14.20 12.59 8.90
CA GLY A 308 -14.09 14.03 9.10
C GLY A 308 -13.03 14.47 10.12
N THR A 309 -12.39 13.52 10.82
CA THR A 309 -11.37 13.83 11.84
C THR A 309 -10.00 13.28 11.43
N PRO A 310 -8.91 14.06 11.56
CA PRO A 310 -7.57 13.56 11.29
C PRO A 310 -7.23 12.32 12.11
N LYS A 311 -6.74 11.29 11.44
CA LYS A 311 -6.34 10.00 12.04
C LYS A 311 -4.86 9.72 11.77
N ARG A 312 -4.12 9.43 12.84
CA ARG A 312 -2.72 9.01 12.79
C ARG A 312 -2.49 7.94 13.85
N VAL A 313 -1.98 6.78 13.43
CA VAL A 313 -1.61 5.66 14.31
C VAL A 313 -0.11 5.41 14.20
N ASN A 314 0.63 5.73 15.26
CA ASN A 314 2.04 5.40 15.38
C ASN A 314 2.21 3.97 15.91
N ARG A 315 3.27 3.29 15.48
CA ARG A 315 3.45 1.85 15.73
C ARG A 315 4.76 1.60 16.47
N PHE A 316 4.70 0.93 17.62
CA PHE A 316 5.89 0.61 18.41
C PHE A 316 6.01 -0.88 18.70
N ALA A 317 7.20 -1.33 19.06
CA ALA A 317 7.41 -2.60 19.72
C ALA A 317 8.10 -2.38 21.06
N PHE A 318 7.87 -3.27 21.99
CA PHE A 318 8.52 -3.24 23.29
C PHE A 318 8.98 -4.65 23.64
N VAL A 319 10.29 -4.80 23.83
CA VAL A 319 10.85 -6.09 24.21
C VAL A 319 10.71 -6.27 25.71
N ILE A 320 10.18 -7.42 26.11
CA ILE A 320 10.02 -7.84 27.49
C ILE A 320 10.76 -9.16 27.71
N HIS A 321 10.98 -9.49 28.98
CA HIS A 321 11.51 -10.78 29.38
C HIS A 321 10.78 -11.27 30.64
N PRO A 322 10.71 -12.59 30.85
CA PRO A 322 10.19 -13.14 32.09
C PRO A 322 11.06 -12.67 33.27
N LEU A 323 10.43 -12.10 34.30
CA LEU A 323 11.12 -11.64 35.50
C LEU A 323 11.58 -12.81 36.40
N SER A 324 10.91 -13.97 36.30
CA SER A 324 11.23 -15.18 37.05
C SER A 324 10.71 -16.43 36.34
N GLN A 325 11.12 -17.60 36.83
CA GLN A 325 10.59 -18.90 36.38
C GLN A 325 9.07 -19.04 36.61
N GLU A 326 8.49 -18.32 37.58
CA GLU A 326 7.04 -18.35 37.82
C GLU A 326 6.24 -17.65 36.74
N PHE A 327 6.81 -16.62 36.10
CA PHE A 327 6.17 -15.96 34.96
C PHE A 327 6.10 -16.87 33.73
N LEU A 328 7.05 -17.79 33.56
CA LEU A 328 7.03 -18.79 32.49
C LEU A 328 5.88 -19.80 32.65
N LYS A 329 5.43 -20.06 33.88
CA LYS A 329 4.31 -20.98 34.17
C LYS A 329 2.94 -20.39 33.83
N LYS A 330 2.81 -19.07 33.81
CA LYS A 330 1.54 -18.35 33.56
C LYS A 330 1.21 -18.19 32.07
N GLU A 331 2.15 -18.50 31.20
CA GLU A 331 1.98 -18.51 29.75
C GLU A 331 1.26 -19.78 29.31
N LYS A 332 0.04 -19.66 28.76
CA LYS A 332 -0.80 -20.83 28.41
C LYS A 332 -0.11 -21.87 27.51
N ALA A 333 0.81 -21.44 26.64
CA ALA A 333 1.59 -22.32 25.77
C ALA A 333 2.66 -23.13 26.52
N LEU A 334 3.14 -22.60 27.64
CA LEU A 334 4.13 -23.21 28.52
C LEU A 334 3.51 -23.89 29.74
N ASP A 335 2.28 -23.51 30.10
CA ASP A 335 1.52 -24.09 31.20
C ASP A 335 1.35 -25.60 31.00
N VAL A 336 0.99 -26.03 29.79
CA VAL A 336 0.88 -27.46 29.41
C VAL A 336 2.22 -28.21 29.54
N VAL A 337 3.34 -27.58 29.20
CA VAL A 337 4.69 -28.18 29.31
C VAL A 337 5.14 -28.21 30.78
N SER A 338 4.81 -27.17 31.55
CA SER A 338 5.21 -27.01 32.94
C SER A 338 4.39 -27.88 33.90
N GLN A 339 3.15 -28.23 33.55
CA GLN A 339 2.30 -29.15 34.32
C GLN A 339 2.82 -30.60 34.30
N LEU A 340 3.65 -30.97 33.32
CA LEU A 340 4.24 -32.30 33.17
C LEU A 340 5.67 -32.39 33.74
N ALA A 341 6.29 -31.27 34.14
CA ALA A 341 7.69 -31.19 34.53
C ALA A 341 7.86 -30.95 36.05
N PRO A 342 8.52 -31.86 36.81
CA PRO A 342 8.83 -31.64 38.24
C PRO A 342 9.66 -30.36 38.48
N PRO A 343 9.66 -29.78 39.70
CA PRO A 343 10.42 -28.56 40.03
C PRO A 343 11.92 -28.60 39.66
N LEU A 344 12.54 -29.78 39.73
CA LEU A 344 13.93 -30.04 39.31
C LEU A 344 14.20 -29.79 37.81
N PHE A 345 13.15 -29.81 36.98
CA PHE A 345 13.24 -29.56 35.54
C PHE A 345 13.06 -28.09 35.17
N MET A 346 12.65 -27.21 36.10
CA MET A 346 12.45 -25.78 35.80
C MET A 346 13.74 -25.06 35.39
N ASP A 347 14.88 -25.43 35.96
CA ASP A 347 16.19 -24.92 35.52
C ASP A 347 16.55 -25.39 34.09
N ALA A 348 16.13 -26.60 33.70
CA ALA A 348 16.30 -27.09 32.33
C ALA A 348 15.36 -26.39 31.36
N VAL A 349 14.09 -26.18 31.75
CA VAL A 349 13.11 -25.40 30.99
C VAL A 349 13.56 -23.96 30.80
N GLU A 350 14.08 -23.33 31.86
CA GLU A 350 14.64 -21.97 31.82
C GLU A 350 15.82 -21.88 30.85
N LYS A 351 16.73 -22.87 30.86
CA LYS A 351 17.81 -22.96 29.88
C LYS A 351 17.27 -23.11 28.47
N VAL A 352 16.35 -24.04 28.20
CA VAL A 352 15.80 -24.27 26.86
C VAL A 352 15.10 -23.03 26.32
N ILE A 353 14.25 -22.39 27.12
CA ILE A 353 13.51 -21.18 26.72
C ILE A 353 14.48 -20.02 26.52
N ALA A 354 15.59 -19.95 27.26
CA ALA A 354 16.62 -18.96 27.00
C ALA A 354 17.23 -19.09 25.60
N TYR A 355 17.17 -20.25 24.91
CA TYR A 355 17.57 -20.41 23.51
C TYR A 355 16.43 -20.27 22.49
N ALA A 356 15.18 -20.12 22.95
CA ALA A 356 14.05 -19.95 22.06
C ALA A 356 14.14 -18.61 21.29
N PRO A 357 13.67 -18.58 20.03
CA PRO A 357 13.55 -17.34 19.29
C PRO A 357 12.52 -16.42 19.97
N PRO A 358 12.57 -15.09 19.73
CA PRO A 358 11.57 -14.17 20.22
C PRO A 358 10.18 -14.52 19.70
N PHE A 359 9.16 -14.28 20.52
CA PHE A 359 7.77 -14.50 20.15
C PHE A 359 6.88 -13.33 20.57
N LEU A 360 5.76 -13.17 19.86
CA LEU A 360 4.77 -12.16 20.17
C LEU A 360 4.01 -12.56 21.43
N TYR A 361 4.08 -11.73 22.47
CA TYR A 361 3.31 -11.91 23.70
C TYR A 361 1.89 -11.37 23.53
N SER A 362 1.77 -10.11 23.12
CA SER A 362 0.47 -9.47 22.92
C SER A 362 0.56 -8.28 21.98
N LYS A 363 -0.58 -7.93 21.39
CA LYS A 363 -0.78 -6.65 20.70
C LYS A 363 -1.36 -5.64 21.69
N VAL A 364 -0.83 -4.43 21.67
CA VAL A 364 -1.32 -3.27 22.43
C VAL A 364 -2.10 -2.37 21.48
N THR A 365 -3.32 -1.99 21.86
CA THR A 365 -4.21 -1.10 21.11
C THR A 365 -4.90 -0.12 22.04
N GLY A 366 -5.57 0.89 21.49
CA GLY A 366 -6.38 1.84 22.26
C GLY A 366 -5.60 2.96 22.96
N ILE A 367 -4.32 3.14 22.64
CA ILE A 367 -3.54 4.28 23.16
C ILE A 367 -3.91 5.51 22.35
N LYS A 368 -4.34 6.57 23.04
CA LYS A 368 -4.66 7.86 22.45
C LYS A 368 -3.99 8.98 23.23
N SER A 369 -3.27 9.84 22.51
CA SER A 369 -2.66 11.04 23.09
C SER A 369 -3.68 12.17 23.24
N PRO A 370 -3.40 13.18 24.09
CA PRO A 370 -4.24 14.38 24.19
C PRO A 370 -4.41 15.15 22.87
N THR A 371 -3.46 15.02 21.93
CA THR A 371 -3.53 15.65 20.60
C THR A 371 -4.35 14.83 19.59
N GLY A 372 -4.89 13.67 19.99
CA GLY A 372 -5.69 12.81 19.14
C GLY A 372 -4.88 11.79 18.33
N VAL A 373 -3.54 11.87 18.32
CA VAL A 373 -2.67 10.84 17.72
C VAL A 373 -2.79 9.56 18.53
N GLU A 374 -2.99 8.44 17.85
CA GLU A 374 -3.13 7.12 18.44
C GLU A 374 -1.82 6.32 18.34
N ALA A 375 -1.68 5.30 19.17
CA ALA A 375 -0.59 4.34 19.07
C ALA A 375 -1.07 2.90 19.23
N GLU A 376 -0.45 2.01 18.47
CA GLU A 376 -0.56 0.56 18.64
C GLU A 376 0.83 -0.06 18.68
N GLY A 377 0.95 -1.26 19.24
CA GLY A 377 2.24 -1.91 19.28
C GLY A 377 2.22 -3.37 19.66
N TRP A 378 3.42 -3.92 19.84
CA TRP A 378 3.62 -5.33 20.12
C TRP A 378 4.56 -5.50 21.31
N LEU A 379 4.15 -6.33 22.27
CA LEU A 379 5.03 -6.83 23.31
C LEU A 379 5.72 -8.10 22.78
N ILE A 380 7.04 -8.07 22.68
CA ILE A 380 7.84 -9.18 22.15
C ILE A 380 8.66 -9.76 23.29
N THR A 381 8.47 -11.03 23.59
CA THR A 381 9.20 -11.72 24.66
C THR A 381 10.47 -12.34 24.10
N VAL A 382 11.58 -12.17 24.82
CA VAL A 382 12.78 -13.01 24.67
C VAL A 382 12.89 -13.95 25.87
N GLY A 383 13.23 -15.21 25.62
CA GLY A 383 13.06 -16.28 26.60
C GLY A 383 14.08 -16.35 27.74
N GLY A 384 15.08 -15.46 27.78
CA GLY A 384 16.05 -15.45 28.89
C GLY A 384 15.46 -14.80 30.14
N THR A 385 15.61 -15.44 31.30
CA THR A 385 15.45 -14.77 32.59
C THR A 385 16.69 -13.92 32.90
N PRO A 386 16.64 -12.99 33.88
CA PRO A 386 17.84 -12.28 34.34
C PRO A 386 18.99 -13.21 34.72
N LYS A 387 18.69 -14.33 35.40
CA LYS A 387 19.67 -15.36 35.78
C LYS A 387 20.38 -15.93 34.56
N GLN A 388 19.64 -16.30 33.52
CA GLN A 388 20.24 -16.83 32.29
C GLN A 388 21.01 -15.75 31.54
N MET A 389 20.47 -14.54 31.40
CA MET A 389 21.15 -13.45 30.70
C MET A 389 22.50 -13.09 31.34
N LEU A 390 22.59 -13.10 32.67
CA LEU A 390 23.84 -12.85 33.40
C LEU A 390 24.82 -14.05 33.35
N ALA A 391 24.32 -15.26 33.11
CA ALA A 391 25.14 -16.47 33.00
C ALA A 391 25.81 -16.63 31.63
N HIS A 392 25.42 -15.83 30.63
CA HIS A 392 25.98 -15.85 29.28
C HIS A 392 26.78 -14.58 28.97
N LYS A 393 27.59 -14.63 27.92
CA LYS A 393 28.25 -13.42 27.40
C LYS A 393 27.22 -12.45 26.81
N PRO A 394 27.47 -11.12 26.80
CA PRO A 394 26.52 -10.13 26.29
C PRO A 394 25.98 -10.40 24.89
N GLU A 395 26.79 -11.00 24.01
CA GLU A 395 26.42 -11.34 22.62
C GLU A 395 25.20 -12.26 22.55
N PHE A 396 25.05 -13.16 23.53
CA PHE A 396 23.88 -14.03 23.66
C PHE A 396 22.59 -13.22 23.70
N THR A 397 22.55 -12.17 24.52
CA THR A 397 21.38 -11.31 24.65
C THR A 397 21.24 -10.43 23.41
N TYR A 398 22.34 -9.92 22.85
CA TYR A 398 22.32 -9.09 21.64
C TYR A 398 21.67 -9.81 20.46
N ASP A 399 22.02 -11.07 20.20
CA ASP A 399 21.47 -11.83 19.07
C ASP A 399 19.94 -11.97 19.15
N ARG A 400 19.41 -12.13 20.37
CA ARG A 400 17.95 -12.24 20.61
C ARG A 400 17.25 -10.90 20.45
N LEU A 401 17.86 -9.82 20.95
CA LEU A 401 17.34 -8.47 20.75
C LEU A 401 17.34 -8.09 19.26
N LEU A 402 18.34 -8.52 18.49
CA LEU A 402 18.36 -8.33 17.04
C LEU A 402 17.31 -9.17 16.31
N GLN A 403 17.04 -10.39 16.78
CA GLN A 403 15.91 -11.18 16.26
C GLN A 403 14.55 -10.52 16.60
N ALA A 404 14.41 -9.96 17.80
CA ALA A 404 13.21 -9.24 18.22
C ALA A 404 13.03 -7.96 17.40
N ALA A 405 14.12 -7.24 17.11
CA ALA A 405 14.12 -6.09 16.20
C ALA A 405 13.62 -6.46 14.80
N LYS A 406 14.10 -7.57 14.23
CA LYS A 406 13.62 -8.09 12.93
C LYS A 406 12.14 -8.47 12.98
N MET A 407 11.68 -9.07 14.08
CA MET A 407 10.26 -9.38 14.28
C MET A 407 9.41 -8.11 14.37
N ALA A 408 9.85 -7.11 15.16
CA ALA A 408 9.21 -5.81 15.29
C ALA A 408 9.07 -5.09 13.95
N LYS A 409 10.15 -5.05 13.16
CA LYS A 409 10.13 -4.50 11.79
C LYS A 409 9.07 -5.20 10.94
N ARG A 410 9.00 -6.54 10.94
CA ARG A 410 8.01 -7.31 10.17
C ARG A 410 6.56 -7.12 10.62
N LEU A 411 6.35 -6.82 11.91
CA LEU A 411 5.02 -6.51 12.45
C LEU A 411 4.58 -5.08 12.08
N GLY A 412 5.54 -4.23 11.70
CA GLY A 412 5.34 -2.87 11.24
C GLY A 412 5.60 -1.80 12.30
N ALA A 413 6.37 -2.13 13.34
CA ALA A 413 6.83 -1.15 14.31
C ALA A 413 7.79 -0.14 13.66
N GLN A 414 7.67 1.13 14.06
CA GLN A 414 8.56 2.22 13.66
C GLN A 414 9.73 2.39 14.64
N ILE A 415 9.57 1.90 15.87
CA ILE A 415 10.57 1.95 16.93
C ILE A 415 10.42 0.75 17.86
N MET A 416 11.53 0.29 18.43
CA MET A 416 11.53 -0.75 19.46
C MET A 416 12.17 -0.25 20.76
N GLY A 417 11.45 -0.39 21.87
CA GLY A 417 11.94 -0.14 23.21
C GLY A 417 12.62 -1.35 23.85
N LEU A 418 13.76 -1.14 24.51
CA LEU A 418 14.51 -2.17 25.25
C LEU A 418 14.10 -2.16 26.74
N GLY A 419 12.90 -2.68 27.04
CA GLY A 419 12.35 -2.68 28.40
C GLY A 419 13.23 -3.40 29.41
N ALA A 420 13.71 -2.71 30.46
CA ALA A 420 14.54 -3.25 31.54
C ALA A 420 15.88 -3.91 31.12
N PHE A 421 16.19 -3.94 29.82
CA PHE A 421 17.41 -4.51 29.27
C PHE A 421 18.63 -3.61 29.45
N THR A 422 18.44 -2.32 29.69
CA THR A 422 19.53 -1.34 29.84
C THR A 422 20.53 -1.68 30.95
N LYS A 423 20.09 -2.41 31.99
CA LYS A 423 20.96 -2.89 33.09
C LYS A 423 21.55 -4.28 32.86
N VAL A 424 21.00 -5.05 31.93
CA VAL A 424 21.36 -6.46 31.68
C VAL A 424 22.24 -6.60 30.43
N VAL A 425 22.14 -5.65 29.52
CA VAL A 425 22.88 -5.53 28.27
C VAL A 425 24.11 -4.68 28.57
N GLY A 426 25.30 -5.28 28.52
CA GLY A 426 26.55 -4.72 29.07
C GLY A 426 27.01 -3.35 28.55
N ASP A 427 26.35 -2.79 27.53
CA ASP A 427 26.63 -1.48 26.92
C ASP A 427 25.37 -0.59 26.79
N ALA A 428 24.34 -0.82 27.62
CA ALA A 428 23.10 -0.06 27.65
C ALA A 428 22.33 -0.02 26.31
N GLY A 429 22.54 -0.99 25.42
CA GLY A 429 21.81 -1.12 24.15
C GLY A 429 22.47 -0.44 22.95
N VAL A 430 23.67 0.13 23.11
CA VAL A 430 24.41 0.78 22.02
C VAL A 430 24.68 -0.18 20.86
N THR A 431 25.12 -1.40 21.14
CA THR A 431 25.39 -2.42 20.12
C THR A 431 24.13 -2.81 19.38
N VAL A 432 23.00 -2.96 20.09
CA VAL A 432 21.70 -3.29 19.48
C VAL A 432 21.25 -2.13 18.59
N ALA A 433 21.33 -0.89 19.06
CA ALA A 433 20.96 0.30 18.29
C ALA A 433 21.79 0.46 17.00
N LYS A 434 23.08 0.09 17.02
CA LYS A 434 23.97 0.13 15.85
C LYS A 434 23.70 -0.98 14.83
N LYS A 435 23.15 -2.12 15.25
CA LYS A 435 23.02 -3.33 14.43
C LYS A 435 21.57 -3.67 14.05
N ALA A 436 20.58 -3.09 14.72
CA ALA A 436 19.18 -3.38 14.49
C ALA A 436 18.67 -2.71 13.20
N ASP A 437 17.79 -3.42 12.49
CA ASP A 437 17.15 -2.93 11.26
C ASP A 437 15.93 -2.02 11.55
N ILE A 438 15.78 -1.57 12.79
CA ILE A 438 14.69 -0.69 13.28
C ILE A 438 15.27 0.27 14.34
N PRO A 439 14.79 1.53 14.42
CA PRO A 439 15.17 2.45 15.50
C PRO A 439 14.97 1.83 16.90
N ILE A 440 15.98 2.03 17.76
CA ILE A 440 16.02 1.49 19.12
C ILE A 440 16.00 2.62 20.15
N THR A 441 15.25 2.46 21.21
CA THR A 441 15.29 3.34 22.39
C THR A 441 15.42 2.54 23.68
N THR A 442 16.12 3.13 24.65
CA THR A 442 16.22 2.62 26.02
C THR A 442 15.05 3.09 26.89
N GLY A 443 14.39 4.18 26.51
CA GLY A 443 13.34 4.83 27.30
C GLY A 443 13.83 5.57 28.55
N ASN A 444 15.14 5.64 28.82
CA ASN A 444 15.69 6.18 30.08
C ASN A 444 15.70 7.72 30.17
N SER A 445 15.45 8.44 29.07
CA SER A 445 15.42 9.91 29.03
C SER A 445 14.03 10.50 29.32
N TYR A 446 13.02 9.66 29.49
CA TYR A 446 11.66 10.01 29.89
C TYR A 446 11.53 9.88 31.41
#